data_AF-A0A0G3H093-F1
#
_entry.id   AF-A0A0G3H093-F1
#
_cell.length_a   1.000
_cell.length_b   1.000
_cell.length_c   1.000
_cell.angle_alpha   90.00
_cell.angle_beta   90.00
_cell.angle_gamma   90.00
#
_symmetry.space_group_name_H-M   'P 1'
#
loop_
_entity.id
_entity.type
_entity.pdbx_description
1 polymer ?
#
loop_
_entity_poly.entity_id
_entity_poly.type
_entity_poly.pdbx_seq_one_letter_code
_entity_poly.pdbx_strand_id
1 'polypeptide(L)'
;MDFLDCYIACRTADPAQLWDWIMDEDQELRYAAGRQLQHEQFAAIVSAIEERLSLEFDPRSWEMMAFIIGQPQSQLTSDDIICICDILTRLLDSGNQAVTASVICALGHLYSNDLLGEQDFCRFEQVIRVACDRDDLDIRISLLFAIAFFPHRNFLADYVLQQIQRSRQDPFASQMVPWVLFALEYGPYPSNEADSFLIDIAGTAASDVAAEALAILLQREVDAAVALAEEYCVQRESSLAEDTELEIHDEVLRSLADSRDERLHEIYQRLNAVIEAID
;
A
#
# COMPACT_ATOMS: atom_id res chain seq x y z
N MET A 1 17.83 -17.83 1.85
CA MET A 1 17.44 -18.22 3.22
C MET A 1 15.91 -18.07 3.30
N ASP A 2 15.17 -18.75 4.19
CA ASP A 2 13.73 -18.44 4.29
C ASP A 2 13.52 -17.12 5.06
N PHE A 3 12.33 -16.50 4.93
CA PHE A 3 12.07 -15.19 5.53
C PHE A 3 12.30 -15.17 7.05
N LEU A 4 11.91 -16.26 7.73
CA LEU A 4 12.01 -16.34 9.19
C LEU A 4 13.47 -16.42 9.62
N ASP A 5 14.28 -17.21 8.92
CA ASP A 5 15.72 -17.32 9.16
C ASP A 5 16.42 -15.96 8.96
N CYS A 6 16.11 -15.22 7.89
CA CYS A 6 16.65 -13.88 7.63
C CYS A 6 16.30 -12.91 8.76
N TYR A 7 15.03 -12.91 9.18
CA TYR A 7 14.58 -12.04 10.26
C TYR A 7 15.29 -12.34 11.59
N ILE A 8 15.41 -13.62 11.95
CA ILE A 8 16.11 -14.03 13.17
C ILE A 8 17.59 -13.63 13.13
N ALA A 9 18.26 -13.82 11.99
CA ALA A 9 19.66 -13.43 11.81
C ALA A 9 19.86 -11.92 12.04
N CYS A 10 19.07 -11.08 11.36
CA CYS A 10 19.12 -9.62 11.47
C CYS A 10 18.86 -9.13 12.89
N ARG A 11 17.93 -9.76 13.63
CA ARG A 11 17.59 -9.35 15.00
C ARG A 11 18.75 -9.44 16.01
N THR A 12 19.79 -10.20 15.68
CA THR A 12 20.96 -10.41 16.55
C THR A 12 22.25 -9.83 15.99
N ALA A 13 22.22 -9.32 14.75
CA ALA A 13 23.36 -8.72 14.10
C ALA A 13 23.67 -7.34 14.68
N ASP A 14 24.94 -6.97 14.67
CA ASP A 14 25.33 -5.60 14.98
C ASP A 14 25.02 -4.65 13.81
N PRO A 15 24.96 -3.32 14.05
CA PRO A 15 24.61 -2.37 13.00
C PRO A 15 25.54 -2.41 11.78
N ALA A 16 26.84 -2.67 11.97
CA ALA A 16 27.78 -2.70 10.84
C ALA A 16 27.46 -3.89 9.91
N GLN A 17 27.18 -5.05 10.48
CA GLN A 17 26.76 -6.23 9.73
C GLN A 17 25.43 -6.02 9.00
N LEU A 18 24.44 -5.38 9.64
CA LEU A 18 23.18 -5.05 8.99
C LEU A 18 23.38 -4.14 7.78
N TRP A 19 24.24 -3.14 7.92
CA TRP A 19 24.60 -2.20 6.87
C TRP A 19 25.42 -2.81 5.72
N ASP A 20 26.06 -3.96 5.94
CA ASP A 20 26.64 -4.79 4.88
C ASP A 20 25.55 -5.63 4.19
N TRP A 21 24.61 -6.20 4.97
CA TRP A 21 23.53 -7.05 4.45
C TRP A 21 22.48 -6.32 3.63
N ILE A 22 22.32 -5.01 3.74
CA ILE A 22 21.46 -4.25 2.80
C ILE A 22 21.97 -4.31 1.36
N MET A 23 23.20 -4.78 1.13
CA MET A 23 23.81 -4.96 -0.19
C MET A 23 23.77 -6.40 -0.68
N ASP A 24 23.25 -7.34 0.12
CA ASP A 24 23.27 -8.77 -0.19
C ASP A 24 22.47 -9.08 -1.47
N GLU A 25 22.74 -10.19 -2.15
CA GLU A 25 21.96 -10.62 -3.32
C GLU A 25 20.61 -11.22 -2.90
N ASP A 26 20.52 -11.80 -1.70
CA ASP A 26 19.27 -12.30 -1.12
C ASP A 26 18.36 -11.13 -0.71
N GLN A 27 17.24 -10.98 -1.43
CA GLN A 27 16.27 -9.92 -1.20
C GLN A 27 15.66 -9.97 0.20
N GLU A 28 15.35 -11.17 0.71
CA GLU A 28 14.74 -11.31 2.03
C GLU A 28 15.71 -10.86 3.13
N LEU A 29 17.00 -11.18 2.98
CA LEU A 29 18.03 -10.73 3.91
C LEU A 29 18.20 -9.20 3.86
N ARG A 30 18.24 -8.60 2.65
CA ARG A 30 18.33 -7.14 2.49
C ARG A 30 17.19 -6.42 3.21
N TYR A 31 15.94 -6.82 2.96
CA TYR A 31 14.77 -6.18 3.57
C TYR A 31 14.68 -6.45 5.08
N ALA A 32 15.03 -7.64 5.54
CA ALA A 32 15.12 -7.94 6.97
C ALA A 32 16.17 -7.05 7.67
N ALA A 33 17.34 -6.87 7.04
CA ALA A 33 18.40 -6.01 7.57
C ALA A 33 17.97 -4.54 7.61
N GLY A 34 17.38 -4.03 6.51
CA GLY A 34 16.82 -2.68 6.46
C GLY A 34 15.75 -2.45 7.53
N ARG A 35 14.86 -3.42 7.76
CA ARG A 35 13.82 -3.32 8.79
C ARG A 35 14.42 -3.27 10.19
N GLN A 36 15.48 -4.04 10.45
CA GLN A 36 16.17 -3.96 11.72
C GLN A 36 16.87 -2.59 11.91
N LEU A 37 17.49 -2.04 10.85
CA LEU A 37 18.13 -0.73 10.88
C LEU A 37 17.16 0.42 11.17
N GLN A 38 15.88 0.29 10.84
CA GLN A 38 14.85 1.29 11.18
C GLN A 38 14.69 1.50 12.69
N HIS A 39 15.14 0.55 13.52
CA HIS A 39 15.10 0.65 14.99
C HIS A 39 16.34 1.32 15.60
N GLU A 40 17.36 1.64 14.80
CA GLU A 40 18.54 2.36 15.28
C GLU A 40 18.20 3.81 15.64
N GLN A 41 19.13 4.48 16.35
CA GLN A 41 19.00 5.92 16.58
C GLN A 41 19.04 6.65 15.24
N PHE A 42 18.10 7.56 15.01
CA PHE A 42 17.99 8.30 13.75
C PHE A 42 19.31 8.97 13.32
N ALA A 43 20.05 9.59 14.25
CA ALA A 43 21.34 10.20 13.96
C ALA A 43 22.39 9.20 13.43
N ALA A 44 22.35 7.94 13.90
CA ALA A 44 23.23 6.88 13.41
C ALA A 44 22.82 6.42 12.00
N ILE A 45 21.52 6.33 11.73
CA ILE A 45 20.98 6.04 10.40
C ILE A 45 21.46 7.10 9.40
N VAL A 46 21.25 8.38 9.71
CA VAL A 46 21.65 9.51 8.86
C VAL A 46 23.15 9.48 8.60
N SER A 47 23.99 9.30 9.62
CA SER A 47 25.44 9.25 9.46
C SER A 47 25.86 8.13 8.50
N ALA A 48 25.26 6.94 8.61
CA ALA A 48 25.58 5.80 7.76
C ALA A 48 25.09 5.97 6.32
N ILE A 49 23.94 6.64 6.12
CA ILE A 49 23.43 7.00 4.79
C ILE A 49 24.34 8.04 4.13
N GLU A 50 24.75 9.09 4.84
CA GLU A 50 25.62 10.13 4.29
C GLU A 50 26.99 9.59 3.85
N GLU A 51 27.56 8.68 4.64
CA GLU A 51 28.78 7.98 4.27
C GLU A 51 28.59 7.23 2.94
N ARG A 52 27.48 6.50 2.79
CA ARG A 52 27.19 5.71 1.59
C ARG A 52 26.82 6.54 0.37
N LEU A 53 26.11 7.65 0.56
CA LEU A 53 25.83 8.62 -0.52
C LEU A 53 27.12 9.25 -1.07
N SER A 54 28.22 9.20 -0.31
CA SER A 54 29.54 9.67 -0.74
C SER A 54 30.34 8.60 -1.52
N LEU A 55 29.83 7.37 -1.62
CA LEU A 55 30.44 6.28 -2.38
C LEU A 55 29.94 6.28 -3.85
N GLU A 56 30.41 5.32 -4.63
CA GLU A 56 29.89 5.08 -5.97
C GLU A 56 28.40 4.70 -5.90
N PHE A 57 27.62 5.25 -6.84
CA PHE A 57 26.19 4.99 -6.93
C PHE A 57 25.92 3.50 -7.14
N ASP A 58 25.10 2.92 -6.25
CA ASP A 58 24.53 1.59 -6.39
C ASP A 58 23.01 1.66 -6.16
N PRO A 59 22.17 1.32 -7.16
CA PRO A 59 20.72 1.39 -7.05
C PRO A 59 20.17 0.62 -5.85
N ARG A 60 20.67 -0.61 -5.60
CA ARG A 60 20.18 -1.47 -4.51
C ARG A 60 20.42 -0.83 -3.15
N SER A 61 21.61 -0.27 -2.95
CA SER A 61 21.93 0.49 -1.74
C SER A 61 21.00 1.67 -1.56
N TRP A 62 20.80 2.46 -2.62
CA TRP A 62 20.03 3.71 -2.56
C TRP A 62 18.52 3.45 -2.36
N GLU A 63 17.99 2.38 -2.95
CA GLU A 63 16.65 1.86 -2.68
C GLU A 63 16.49 1.52 -1.19
N MET A 64 17.45 0.78 -0.62
CA MET A 64 17.42 0.42 0.80
C MET A 64 17.57 1.64 1.72
N MET A 65 18.34 2.66 1.33
CA MET A 65 18.40 3.92 2.09
C MET A 65 17.05 4.62 2.14
N ALA A 66 16.32 4.69 1.02
CA ALA A 66 14.95 5.23 0.99
C ALA A 66 14.02 4.42 1.89
N PHE A 67 14.08 3.08 1.81
CA PHE A 67 13.28 2.19 2.64
C PHE A 67 13.54 2.39 4.14
N ILE A 68 14.80 2.50 4.56
CA ILE A 68 15.17 2.69 5.97
C ILE A 68 14.71 4.07 6.47
N ILE A 69 14.99 5.13 5.71
CA ILE A 69 14.70 6.50 6.15
C ILE A 69 13.22 6.88 6.07
N GLY A 70 12.42 6.15 5.29
CA GLY A 70 10.98 6.36 5.20
C GLY A 70 10.17 5.83 6.39
N GLN A 71 10.76 4.96 7.21
CA GLN A 71 10.06 4.30 8.33
C GLN A 71 10.91 4.20 9.61
N PRO A 72 11.53 5.30 10.08
CA PRO A 72 12.30 5.28 11.32
C PRO A 72 11.38 4.98 12.51
N GLN A 73 11.85 4.15 13.42
CA GLN A 73 11.08 3.73 14.61
C GLN A 73 11.44 4.56 15.86
N SER A 74 12.47 5.41 15.77
CA SER A 74 12.80 6.38 16.80
C SER A 74 11.91 7.62 16.71
N GLN A 75 11.66 8.28 17.85
CA GLN A 75 10.97 9.56 17.86
C GLN A 75 11.77 10.62 17.10
N LEU A 76 11.11 11.28 16.13
CA LEU A 76 11.73 12.30 15.28
C LEU A 76 11.44 13.72 15.80
N THR A 77 12.41 14.61 15.59
CA THR A 77 12.26 16.05 15.75
C THR A 77 11.94 16.72 14.41
N SER A 78 11.55 17.99 14.42
CA SER A 78 11.35 18.74 13.17
C SER A 78 12.62 18.87 12.32
N ASP A 79 13.80 18.93 12.94
CA ASP A 79 15.08 18.98 12.22
C ASP A 79 15.37 17.64 11.54
N ASP A 80 14.97 16.52 12.17
CA ASP A 80 15.08 15.19 11.57
C ASP A 80 14.22 15.08 10.31
N ILE A 81 12.98 15.60 10.33
CA ILE A 81 12.10 15.64 9.15
C ILE A 81 12.73 16.41 7.99
N ILE A 82 13.38 17.54 8.26
CA ILE A 82 14.10 18.31 7.23
C ILE A 82 15.22 17.45 6.64
N CYS A 83 15.99 16.76 7.48
CA CYS A 83 17.06 15.87 7.04
C CYS A 83 16.54 14.70 6.18
N ILE A 84 15.41 14.09 6.56
CA ILE A 84 14.75 13.05 5.76
C ILE A 84 14.42 13.60 4.37
N CYS A 85 13.76 14.75 4.30
CA CYS A 85 13.39 15.38 3.02
C CYS A 85 14.60 15.68 2.13
N ASP A 86 15.71 16.15 2.72
CA ASP A 86 16.94 16.45 1.99
C ASP A 86 17.59 15.17 1.42
N ILE A 87 17.63 14.09 2.21
CA ILE A 87 18.14 12.79 1.76
C ILE A 87 17.26 12.23 0.64
N LEU A 88 15.93 12.23 0.79
CA LEU A 88 15.01 11.75 -0.25
C LEU A 88 15.16 12.55 -1.54
N THR A 89 15.35 13.87 -1.46
CA THR A 89 15.62 14.72 -2.63
C THR A 89 16.90 14.29 -3.36
N ARG A 90 17.99 14.06 -2.62
CA ARG A 90 19.25 13.57 -3.21
C ARG A 90 19.14 12.19 -3.84
N LEU A 91 18.34 11.31 -3.26
CA LEU A 91 18.06 9.99 -3.86
C LEU A 91 17.32 10.12 -5.20
N LEU A 92 16.36 11.05 -5.28
CA LEU A 92 15.64 11.35 -6.54
C LEU A 92 16.56 11.91 -7.63
N ASP A 93 17.59 12.67 -7.26
CA ASP A 93 18.58 13.21 -8.21
C ASP A 93 19.38 12.10 -8.94
N SER A 94 19.34 10.85 -8.48
CA SER A 94 19.92 9.71 -9.21
C SER A 94 19.29 9.48 -10.59
N GLY A 95 18.03 9.89 -10.76
CA GLY A 95 17.23 9.60 -11.95
C GLY A 95 16.88 8.11 -12.14
N ASN A 96 17.26 7.23 -11.20
CA ASN A 96 17.01 5.80 -11.28
C ASN A 96 15.55 5.47 -10.92
N GLN A 97 14.90 4.60 -11.70
CA GLN A 97 13.47 4.27 -11.54
C GLN A 97 13.18 3.50 -10.25
N ALA A 98 13.99 2.51 -9.88
CA ALA A 98 13.80 1.71 -8.67
C ALA A 98 14.03 2.56 -7.40
N VAL A 99 15.06 3.42 -7.41
CA VAL A 99 15.28 4.42 -6.35
C VAL A 99 14.09 5.39 -6.27
N THR A 100 13.57 5.85 -7.42
CA THR A 100 12.39 6.74 -7.46
C THR A 100 11.17 6.05 -6.83
N ALA A 101 10.89 4.79 -7.20
CA ALA A 101 9.80 4.00 -6.62
C ALA A 101 9.96 3.87 -5.10
N SER A 102 11.16 3.53 -4.62
CA SER A 102 11.46 3.41 -3.19
C SER A 102 11.29 4.73 -2.44
N VAL A 103 11.68 5.87 -3.03
CA VAL A 103 11.43 7.20 -2.45
C VAL A 103 9.93 7.51 -2.40
N ILE A 104 9.15 7.18 -3.43
CA ILE A 104 7.70 7.38 -3.42
C ILE A 104 7.04 6.56 -2.31
N CYS A 105 7.44 5.30 -2.13
CA CYS A 105 7.00 4.47 -1.01
C CYS A 105 7.39 5.07 0.34
N ALA A 106 8.64 5.53 0.49
CA ALA A 106 9.10 6.21 1.70
C ALA A 106 8.24 7.43 2.03
N LEU A 107 7.94 8.26 1.04
CA LEU A 107 7.03 9.40 1.20
C LEU A 107 5.63 8.93 1.65
N GLY A 108 5.07 7.91 1.01
CA GLY A 108 3.77 7.33 1.41
C GLY A 108 3.72 6.92 2.88
N HIS A 109 4.77 6.25 3.38
CA HIS A 109 4.88 5.89 4.80
C HIS A 109 5.03 7.11 5.73
N LEU A 110 5.79 8.12 5.33
CA LEU A 110 5.96 9.32 6.15
C LEU A 110 4.64 10.13 6.23
N TYR A 111 3.87 10.21 5.15
CA TYR A 111 2.54 10.81 5.16
C TYR A 111 1.52 10.00 5.98
N SER A 112 1.54 8.67 5.88
CA SER A 112 0.60 7.83 6.63
C SER A 112 0.80 7.88 8.14
N ASN A 113 2.00 8.28 8.60
CA ASN A 113 2.34 8.50 10.00
C ASN A 113 2.24 9.96 10.45
N ASP A 114 1.60 10.83 9.66
CA ASP A 114 1.46 12.28 9.94
C ASP A 114 2.81 13.01 10.16
N LEU A 115 3.90 12.51 9.59
CA LEU A 115 5.23 13.11 9.72
C LEU A 115 5.49 14.22 8.70
N LEU A 116 4.79 14.19 7.57
CA LEU A 116 4.88 15.19 6.50
C LEU A 116 3.56 15.89 6.26
N GLY A 117 3.63 17.17 5.86
CA GLY A 117 2.45 17.98 5.56
C GLY A 117 2.39 18.50 4.13
N GLU A 118 1.42 19.39 3.90
CA GLU A 118 1.18 20.08 2.62
C GLU A 118 2.42 20.81 2.09
N GLN A 119 3.18 21.46 2.99
CA GLN A 119 4.37 22.22 2.61
C GLN A 119 5.51 21.32 2.13
N ASP A 120 5.65 20.14 2.73
CA ASP A 120 6.64 19.15 2.32
C ASP A 120 6.26 18.54 0.97
N PHE A 121 4.96 18.36 0.72
CA PHE A 121 4.47 17.79 -0.54
C PHE A 121 4.88 18.67 -1.73
N CYS A 122 4.78 19.99 -1.57
CA CYS A 122 5.20 20.95 -2.59
C CYS A 122 6.66 20.78 -3.03
N ARG A 123 7.55 20.22 -2.19
CA ARG A 123 8.95 19.95 -2.55
C ARG A 123 9.07 18.79 -3.55
N PHE A 124 8.21 17.79 -3.41
CA PHE A 124 8.23 16.57 -4.23
C PHE A 124 7.21 16.59 -5.37
N GLU A 125 6.23 17.50 -5.35
CA GLU A 125 5.08 17.49 -6.25
C GLU A 125 5.47 17.37 -7.73
N GLN A 126 6.51 18.10 -8.17
CA GLN A 126 6.94 18.04 -9.57
C GLN A 126 7.51 16.67 -9.94
N VAL A 127 8.25 16.02 -9.03
CA VAL A 127 8.80 14.68 -9.26
C VAL A 127 7.68 13.64 -9.26
N ILE A 128 6.73 13.73 -8.33
CA ILE A 128 5.56 12.85 -8.29
C ILE A 128 4.73 12.98 -9.58
N ARG A 129 4.50 14.22 -10.04
CA ARG A 129 3.80 14.48 -11.30
C ARG A 129 4.51 13.84 -12.49
N VAL A 130 5.82 13.95 -12.57
CA VAL A 130 6.62 13.29 -13.63
C VAL A 130 6.58 11.77 -13.48
N ALA A 131 6.55 11.23 -12.26
CA ALA A 131 6.45 9.79 -12.02
C ALA A 131 5.09 9.23 -12.49
N CYS A 132 4.00 9.99 -12.37
CA CYS A 132 2.67 9.61 -12.88
C CYS A 132 2.66 9.35 -14.40
N ASP A 133 3.57 9.96 -15.17
CA ASP A 133 3.66 9.77 -16.62
C ASP A 133 4.54 8.56 -17.01
N ARG A 134 5.19 7.89 -16.06
CA ARG A 134 6.11 6.78 -16.33
C ARG A 134 5.35 5.45 -16.42
N ASP A 135 5.69 4.67 -17.44
CA ASP A 135 5.15 3.32 -17.63
C ASP A 135 6.08 2.25 -17.02
N ASP A 136 6.30 2.38 -15.71
CA ASP A 136 7.14 1.48 -14.92
C ASP A 136 6.31 0.83 -13.81
N LEU A 137 6.45 -0.48 -13.61
CA LEU A 137 5.58 -1.22 -12.69
C LEU A 137 5.79 -0.80 -11.23
N ASP A 138 7.04 -0.71 -10.78
CA ASP A 138 7.38 -0.41 -9.40
C ASP A 138 6.97 1.02 -9.04
N ILE A 139 7.17 1.96 -9.97
CA ILE A 139 6.67 3.34 -9.81
C ILE A 139 5.14 3.36 -9.71
N ARG A 140 4.42 2.59 -10.53
CA ARG A 140 2.94 2.56 -10.48
C ARG A 140 2.42 2.02 -9.16
N ILE A 141 2.99 0.92 -8.67
CA ILE A 141 2.66 0.32 -7.37
C ILE A 141 2.93 1.34 -6.26
N SER A 142 4.12 1.94 -6.27
CA SER A 142 4.54 2.90 -5.26
C SER A 142 3.63 4.14 -5.24
N LEU A 143 3.23 4.64 -6.41
CA LEU A 143 2.31 5.76 -6.53
C LEU A 143 0.93 5.42 -5.98
N LEU A 144 0.34 4.29 -6.37
CA LEU A 144 -0.98 3.89 -5.88
C LEU A 144 -0.99 3.71 -4.36
N PHE A 145 0.07 3.12 -3.79
CA PHE A 145 0.26 3.07 -2.35
C PHE A 145 0.34 4.47 -1.72
N ALA A 146 1.23 5.34 -2.22
CA ALA A 146 1.51 6.62 -1.58
C ALA A 146 0.37 7.65 -1.76
N ILE A 147 -0.36 7.59 -2.87
CA ILE A 147 -1.49 8.47 -3.21
C ILE A 147 -2.62 8.38 -2.17
N ALA A 148 -2.79 7.24 -1.52
CA ALA A 148 -3.73 7.09 -0.40
C ALA A 148 -3.48 8.11 0.73
N PHE A 149 -2.23 8.53 0.91
CA PHE A 149 -1.80 9.36 2.04
C PHE A 149 -1.36 10.76 1.62
N PHE A 150 -1.09 10.98 0.33
CA PHE A 150 -0.70 12.29 -0.16
C PHE A 150 -1.83 13.31 -0.03
N PRO A 151 -1.48 14.60 0.16
CA PRO A 151 -2.46 15.66 0.07
C PRO A 151 -3.16 15.66 -1.29
N HIS A 152 -4.46 15.94 -1.27
CA HIS A 152 -5.28 15.86 -2.47
C HIS A 152 -4.77 16.79 -3.58
N ARG A 153 -4.72 16.26 -4.81
CA ARG A 153 -4.36 16.97 -6.04
C ARG A 153 -5.14 16.37 -7.20
N ASN A 154 -5.61 17.22 -8.11
CA ASN A 154 -6.35 16.77 -9.30
C ASN A 154 -5.55 15.77 -10.15
N PHE A 155 -4.24 15.99 -10.34
CA PHE A 155 -3.43 15.09 -11.16
C PHE A 155 -3.25 13.70 -10.55
N LEU A 156 -3.31 13.58 -9.22
CA LEU A 156 -3.30 12.27 -8.54
C LEU A 156 -4.64 11.56 -8.72
N ALA A 157 -5.76 12.30 -8.64
CA ALA A 157 -7.08 11.76 -8.96
C ALA A 157 -7.15 11.29 -10.42
N ASP A 158 -6.66 12.11 -11.36
CA ASP A 158 -6.58 11.75 -12.78
C ASP A 158 -5.71 10.50 -12.99
N TYR A 159 -4.62 10.37 -12.24
CA TYR A 159 -3.75 9.19 -12.30
C TYR A 159 -4.47 7.91 -11.84
N VAL A 160 -5.20 7.95 -10.72
CA VAL A 160 -6.00 6.81 -10.24
C VAL A 160 -7.04 6.40 -11.29
N LEU A 161 -7.75 7.38 -11.89
CA LEU A 161 -8.71 7.11 -12.97
C LEU A 161 -8.06 6.47 -14.20
N GLN A 162 -6.85 6.88 -14.56
CA GLN A 162 -6.09 6.23 -15.63
C GLN A 162 -5.74 4.78 -15.29
N GLN A 163 -5.35 4.49 -14.04
CA GLN A 163 -5.06 3.10 -13.63
C GLN A 163 -6.33 2.23 -13.62
N ILE A 164 -7.48 2.78 -13.24
CA ILE A 164 -8.79 2.11 -13.38
C ILE A 164 -9.07 1.75 -14.83
N GLN A 165 -8.92 2.71 -15.75
CA GLN A 165 -9.15 2.48 -17.18
C GLN A 165 -8.21 1.43 -17.75
N ARG A 166 -6.92 1.47 -17.39
CA ARG A 166 -5.93 0.46 -17.77
C ARG A 166 -6.31 -0.93 -17.26
N SER A 167 -6.72 -1.04 -15.99
CA SER A 167 -7.13 -2.31 -15.37
C SER A 167 -8.35 -2.95 -16.04
N ARG A 168 -9.24 -2.14 -16.62
CA ARG A 168 -10.38 -2.63 -17.42
C ARG A 168 -10.00 -3.12 -18.82
N GLN A 169 -8.98 -2.51 -19.42
CA GLN A 169 -8.63 -2.74 -20.82
C GLN A 169 -7.62 -3.89 -21.01
N ASP A 170 -6.79 -4.14 -20.00
CA ASP A 170 -5.70 -5.11 -20.07
C ASP A 170 -5.83 -6.19 -18.99
N PRO A 171 -6.09 -7.47 -19.36
CA PRO A 171 -6.11 -8.58 -18.41
C PRO A 171 -4.80 -8.77 -17.64
N PHE A 172 -3.66 -8.36 -18.20
CA PHE A 172 -2.35 -8.41 -17.53
C PHE A 172 -2.17 -7.25 -16.53
N ALA A 173 -3.02 -6.22 -16.57
CA ALA A 173 -3.09 -5.18 -15.54
C ALA A 173 -3.84 -5.64 -14.27
N SER A 174 -4.33 -6.88 -14.23
CA SER A 174 -4.95 -7.49 -13.05
C SER A 174 -4.07 -7.42 -11.79
N GLN A 175 -2.74 -7.52 -11.95
CA GLN A 175 -1.79 -7.35 -10.84
C GLN A 175 -1.82 -5.96 -10.17
N MET A 176 -2.40 -4.96 -10.85
CA MET A 176 -2.54 -3.61 -10.31
C MET A 176 -3.86 -3.41 -9.55
N VAL A 177 -4.85 -4.29 -9.73
CA VAL A 177 -6.19 -4.12 -9.14
C VAL A 177 -6.11 -3.96 -7.62
N PRO A 178 -5.38 -4.81 -6.85
CA PRO A 178 -5.27 -4.62 -5.40
C PRO A 178 -4.72 -3.24 -5.01
N TRP A 179 -3.75 -2.72 -5.77
CA TRP A 179 -3.18 -1.38 -5.53
C TRP A 179 -4.15 -0.26 -5.88
N VAL A 180 -4.98 -0.44 -6.91
CA VAL A 180 -6.07 0.49 -7.23
C VAL A 180 -7.13 0.47 -6.13
N LEU A 181 -7.51 -0.70 -5.63
CA LEU A 181 -8.45 -0.84 -4.51
C LEU A 181 -7.90 -0.15 -3.26
N PHE A 182 -6.63 -0.38 -2.92
CA PHE A 182 -5.96 0.30 -1.81
C PHE A 182 -6.04 1.83 -1.94
N ALA A 183 -5.73 2.39 -3.11
CA ALA A 183 -5.81 3.83 -3.35
C ALA A 183 -7.25 4.37 -3.22
N LEU A 184 -8.26 3.58 -3.58
CA LEU A 184 -9.67 3.95 -3.48
C LEU A 184 -10.24 3.80 -2.06
N GLU A 185 -9.76 2.84 -1.29
CA GLU A 185 -10.17 2.62 0.10
C GLU A 185 -9.68 3.77 0.98
N TYR A 186 -8.38 4.06 0.92
CA TYR A 186 -7.73 4.99 1.84
C TYR A 186 -7.63 6.42 1.31
N GLY A 187 -7.66 6.60 -0.03
CA GLY A 187 -7.49 7.91 -0.65
C GLY A 187 -8.81 8.68 -0.85
N PRO A 188 -8.76 10.04 -0.91
CA PRO A 188 -9.93 10.88 -1.10
C PRO A 188 -10.35 10.97 -2.58
N TYR A 189 -10.62 9.82 -3.21
CA TYR A 189 -10.91 9.73 -4.65
C TYR A 189 -12.25 9.05 -4.98
N PRO A 190 -13.40 9.50 -4.42
CA PRO A 190 -14.70 9.05 -4.87
C PRO A 190 -15.02 9.63 -6.25
N SER A 191 -15.49 8.79 -7.17
CA SER A 191 -16.07 9.21 -8.45
C SER A 191 -17.01 8.14 -8.98
N ASN A 192 -17.92 8.51 -9.88
CA ASN A 192 -18.81 7.56 -10.54
C ASN A 192 -18.02 6.48 -11.30
N GLU A 193 -16.88 6.84 -11.89
CA GLU A 193 -15.99 5.90 -12.56
C GLU A 193 -15.34 4.92 -11.58
N ALA A 194 -14.95 5.37 -10.39
CA ALA A 194 -14.41 4.52 -9.34
C ALA A 194 -15.48 3.56 -8.81
N ASP A 195 -16.68 4.06 -8.51
CA ASP A 195 -17.77 3.23 -8.01
C ASP A 195 -18.22 2.21 -9.07
N SER A 196 -18.28 2.62 -10.35
CA SER A 196 -18.54 1.70 -11.46
C SER A 196 -17.45 0.63 -11.59
N PHE A 197 -16.18 0.97 -11.38
CA PHE A 197 -15.09 0.00 -11.41
C PHE A 197 -15.19 -0.99 -10.25
N LEU A 198 -15.47 -0.50 -9.05
CA LEU A 198 -15.70 -1.33 -7.87
C LEU A 198 -16.90 -2.27 -8.06
N ILE A 199 -18.00 -1.81 -8.67
CA ILE A 199 -19.16 -2.64 -9.00
C ILE A 199 -18.77 -3.75 -9.97
N ASP A 200 -18.00 -3.44 -11.03
CA ASP A 200 -17.55 -4.44 -12.00
C ASP A 200 -16.72 -5.54 -11.30
N ILE A 201 -15.81 -5.15 -10.40
CA ILE A 201 -14.93 -6.08 -9.67
C ILE A 201 -15.73 -6.88 -8.63
N ALA A 202 -16.56 -6.24 -7.82
CA ALA A 202 -17.39 -6.92 -6.82
C ALA A 202 -18.39 -7.91 -7.44
N GLY A 203 -18.85 -7.64 -8.67
CA GLY A 203 -19.70 -8.55 -9.44
C GLY A 203 -18.96 -9.78 -9.99
N THR A 204 -17.62 -9.81 -9.95
CA THR A 204 -16.84 -11.02 -10.27
C THR A 204 -16.79 -11.93 -9.04
N ALA A 205 -17.63 -12.96 -9.03
CA ALA A 205 -17.79 -13.84 -7.87
C ALA A 205 -16.47 -14.48 -7.39
N ALA A 206 -16.39 -14.72 -6.07
CA ALA A 206 -15.47 -15.64 -5.40
C ALA A 206 -13.95 -15.35 -5.45
N SER A 207 -13.55 -14.08 -5.34
CA SER A 207 -12.14 -13.72 -5.04
C SER A 207 -12.04 -12.72 -3.89
N ASP A 208 -10.90 -12.73 -3.19
CA ASP A 208 -10.58 -11.76 -2.12
C ASP A 208 -10.71 -10.32 -2.62
N VAL A 209 -10.25 -10.07 -3.86
CA VAL A 209 -10.32 -8.78 -4.55
C VAL A 209 -11.77 -8.30 -4.74
N ALA A 210 -12.71 -9.22 -5.01
CA ALA A 210 -14.13 -8.88 -5.13
C ALA A 210 -14.75 -8.53 -3.77
N ALA A 211 -14.32 -9.21 -2.71
CA ALA A 211 -14.76 -8.91 -1.35
C ALA A 211 -14.22 -7.55 -0.86
N GLU A 212 -12.96 -7.24 -1.15
CA GLU A 212 -12.37 -5.91 -0.90
C GLU A 212 -13.16 -4.81 -1.63
N ALA A 213 -13.46 -5.00 -2.92
CA ALA A 213 -14.24 -4.03 -3.69
C ALA A 213 -15.66 -3.83 -3.11
N LEU A 214 -16.31 -4.91 -2.67
CA LEU A 214 -17.61 -4.84 -2.00
C LEU A 214 -17.53 -4.08 -0.67
N ALA A 215 -16.52 -4.35 0.15
CA ALA A 215 -16.31 -3.63 1.40
C ALA A 215 -16.16 -2.12 1.17
N ILE A 216 -15.39 -1.71 0.17
CA ILE A 216 -15.23 -0.29 -0.20
C ILE A 216 -16.58 0.32 -0.63
N LEU A 217 -17.38 -0.38 -1.45
CA LEU A 217 -18.71 0.10 -1.87
C LEU A 217 -19.68 0.26 -0.70
N LEU A 218 -19.64 -0.65 0.27
CA LEU A 218 -20.46 -0.61 1.48
C LEU A 218 -20.07 0.59 2.37
N GLN A 219 -18.77 0.81 2.58
CA GLN A 219 -18.25 1.97 3.33
C GLN A 219 -18.63 3.30 2.69
N ARG A 220 -18.69 3.34 1.35
CA ARG A 220 -19.11 4.52 0.57
C ARG A 220 -20.62 4.70 0.47
N GLU A 221 -21.40 3.78 1.03
CA GLU A 221 -22.87 3.76 0.97
C GLU A 221 -23.40 3.83 -0.49
N VAL A 222 -22.74 3.14 -1.43
CA VAL A 222 -23.17 3.12 -2.84
C VAL A 222 -24.42 2.26 -2.98
N ASP A 223 -25.47 2.77 -3.63
CA ASP A 223 -26.78 2.09 -3.77
C ASP A 223 -26.69 0.65 -4.30
N ALA A 224 -25.76 0.39 -5.24
CA ALA A 224 -25.55 -0.93 -5.83
C ALA A 224 -24.97 -1.96 -4.83
N ALA A 225 -24.35 -1.51 -3.74
CA ALA A 225 -23.69 -2.37 -2.75
C ALA A 225 -24.67 -3.35 -2.08
N VAL A 226 -25.93 -2.96 -1.89
CA VAL A 226 -26.95 -3.83 -1.25
C VAL A 226 -27.23 -5.07 -2.09
N ALA A 227 -27.40 -4.89 -3.41
CA ALA A 227 -27.65 -6.01 -4.31
C ALA A 227 -26.43 -6.95 -4.39
N LEU A 228 -25.23 -6.38 -4.46
CA LEU A 228 -23.98 -7.14 -4.48
C LEU A 228 -23.73 -7.89 -3.16
N ALA A 229 -24.05 -7.29 -2.01
CA ALA A 229 -23.95 -7.94 -0.70
C ALA A 229 -24.92 -9.11 -0.56
N GLU A 230 -26.14 -8.98 -1.10
CA GLU A 230 -27.11 -10.08 -1.13
C GLU A 230 -26.60 -11.24 -2.00
N GLU A 231 -26.07 -10.96 -3.19
CA GLU A 231 -25.46 -11.96 -4.07
C GLU A 231 -24.28 -12.66 -3.40
N TYR A 232 -23.40 -11.89 -2.74
CA TYR A 232 -22.28 -12.42 -1.96
C TYR A 232 -22.76 -13.36 -0.84
N CYS A 233 -23.78 -12.97 -0.09
CA CYS A 233 -24.37 -13.77 0.98
C CYS A 233 -24.94 -15.10 0.46
N VAL A 234 -25.76 -15.05 -0.59
CA VAL A 234 -26.37 -16.24 -1.20
C VAL A 234 -25.30 -17.23 -1.69
N GLN A 235 -24.20 -16.72 -2.26
CA GLN A 235 -23.09 -17.57 -2.69
C GLN A 235 -22.42 -18.29 -1.51
N ARG A 236 -22.22 -17.60 -0.38
CA ARG A 236 -21.61 -18.20 0.83
C ARG A 236 -22.53 -19.18 1.55
N GLU A 237 -23.83 -18.90 1.60
CA GLU A 237 -24.82 -19.85 2.09
C GLU A 237 -24.85 -21.11 1.21
N SER A 238 -24.71 -20.96 -0.11
CA SER A 238 -24.68 -22.09 -1.05
C SER A 238 -23.38 -22.89 -0.95
N SER A 239 -22.23 -22.23 -0.73
CA SER A 239 -20.95 -22.92 -0.60
C SER A 239 -20.89 -23.81 0.63
N LEU A 240 -21.48 -23.36 1.74
CA LEU A 240 -21.69 -24.17 2.94
C LEU A 240 -22.51 -25.43 2.64
N ALA A 241 -23.59 -25.29 1.85
CA ALA A 241 -24.45 -26.42 1.48
C ALA A 241 -23.74 -27.43 0.55
N GLU A 242 -22.76 -26.98 -0.23
CA GLU A 242 -21.99 -27.80 -1.16
C GLU A 242 -20.68 -28.34 -0.56
N ASP A 243 -20.41 -28.14 0.73
CA ASP A 243 -19.16 -28.53 1.41
C ASP A 243 -17.91 -27.93 0.72
N THR A 244 -18.07 -26.71 0.20
CA THR A 244 -16.98 -25.94 -0.43
C THR A 244 -16.52 -24.83 0.51
N GLU A 245 -15.22 -24.82 0.82
CA GLU A 245 -14.61 -23.79 1.68
C GLU A 245 -14.48 -22.46 0.90
N LEU A 246 -15.49 -21.60 1.02
CA LEU A 246 -15.40 -20.19 0.65
C LEU A 246 -15.39 -19.36 1.92
N GLU A 247 -14.31 -18.61 2.13
CA GLU A 247 -14.13 -17.75 3.29
C GLU A 247 -15.06 -16.53 3.21
N ILE A 248 -15.62 -16.16 4.36
CA ILE A 248 -16.34 -14.90 4.55
C ILE A 248 -15.30 -13.88 5.04
N HIS A 249 -15.10 -12.81 4.28
CA HIS A 249 -14.04 -11.84 4.59
C HIS A 249 -14.47 -10.87 5.71
N ASP A 250 -13.59 -10.68 6.69
CA ASP A 250 -13.82 -9.83 7.87
C ASP A 250 -14.14 -8.38 7.49
N GLU A 251 -13.55 -7.84 6.43
CA GLU A 251 -13.79 -6.48 5.95
C GLU A 251 -15.23 -6.28 5.49
N VAL A 252 -15.82 -7.30 4.84
CA VAL A 252 -17.23 -7.26 4.41
C VAL A 252 -18.14 -7.33 5.63
N LEU A 253 -17.88 -8.25 6.56
CA LEU A 253 -18.66 -8.37 7.80
C LEU A 253 -18.64 -7.07 8.61
N ARG A 254 -17.45 -6.48 8.78
CA ARG A 254 -17.27 -5.22 9.48
C ARG A 254 -18.05 -4.09 8.81
N SER A 255 -17.93 -3.97 7.49
CA SER A 255 -18.64 -2.95 6.71
C SER A 255 -20.17 -3.11 6.77
N LEU A 256 -20.67 -4.35 6.79
CA LEU A 256 -22.10 -4.62 6.96
C LEU A 256 -22.59 -4.32 8.38
N ALA A 257 -21.80 -4.69 9.40
CA ALA A 257 -22.12 -4.47 10.80
C ALA A 257 -22.20 -2.96 11.16
N ASP A 258 -21.31 -2.16 10.56
CA ASP A 258 -21.26 -0.71 10.76
C ASP A 258 -22.31 0.05 9.94
N SER A 259 -23.01 -0.63 9.01
CA SER A 259 -24.01 -0.03 8.16
C SER A 259 -25.28 0.40 8.92
N ARG A 260 -25.90 1.47 8.44
CA ARG A 260 -27.19 1.97 8.94
C ARG A 260 -28.39 1.48 8.12
N ASP A 261 -28.17 0.79 7.00
CA ASP A 261 -29.25 0.20 6.19
C ASP A 261 -29.73 -1.10 6.85
N GLU A 262 -31.02 -1.18 7.18
CA GLU A 262 -31.63 -2.36 7.81
C GLU A 262 -31.43 -3.63 6.97
N ARG A 263 -31.43 -3.52 5.64
CA ARG A 263 -31.22 -4.68 4.74
C ARG A 263 -29.80 -5.21 4.84
N LEU A 264 -28.81 -4.32 4.96
CA LEU A 264 -27.42 -4.72 5.14
C LEU A 264 -27.20 -5.37 6.51
N HIS A 265 -27.94 -4.92 7.54
CA HIS A 265 -27.93 -5.57 8.84
C HIS A 265 -28.54 -6.98 8.82
N GLU A 266 -29.61 -7.19 8.05
CA GLU A 266 -30.17 -8.54 7.83
C GLU A 266 -29.18 -9.46 7.12
N ILE A 267 -28.46 -8.95 6.11
CA ILE A 267 -27.40 -9.70 5.41
C ILE A 267 -26.26 -10.07 6.38
N TYR A 268 -25.82 -9.14 7.23
CA TYR A 268 -24.82 -9.41 8.27
C TYR A 268 -25.24 -10.55 9.21
N GLN A 269 -26.48 -10.53 9.69
CA GLN A 269 -26.99 -11.57 10.59
C GLN A 269 -27.00 -12.96 9.92
N ARG A 270 -27.34 -13.02 8.63
CA ARG A 270 -27.31 -14.27 7.85
C ARG A 270 -25.90 -14.80 7.68
N LEU A 271 -24.96 -13.96 7.30
CA LEU A 271 -23.55 -14.35 7.16
C LEU A 271 -22.96 -14.83 8.49
N ASN A 272 -23.25 -14.16 9.61
CA ASN A 272 -22.83 -14.63 10.92
C ASN A 272 -23.38 -16.01 11.27
N ALA A 273 -24.65 -16.28 10.93
CA ALA A 273 -25.24 -17.61 11.15
C ALA A 273 -24.56 -18.69 10.29
N VAL A 274 -24.04 -18.35 9.10
CA VAL A 274 -23.23 -19.25 8.28
C VAL A 274 -21.90 -19.57 8.97
N ILE A 275 -21.22 -18.57 9.52
CA ILE A 275 -19.94 -18.75 10.26
C ILE A 275 -20.16 -19.64 11.48
N GLU A 276 -21.18 -19.35 12.29
CA GLU A 276 -21.53 -20.15 13.47
C GLU A 276 -21.90 -21.61 13.14
N ALA A 277 -22.28 -21.92 11.89
CA ALA A 277 -22.61 -23.27 11.46
C ALA A 277 -21.38 -24.09 11.02
N ILE A 278 -20.23 -23.44 10.79
CA ILE A 278 -18.97 -24.06 10.37
C ILE A 278 -18.06 -24.38 11.57
N ASP A 279 -18.15 -23.58 12.65
CA ASP A 279 -17.42 -23.76 13.92
C ASP A 279 -17.98 -24.89 14.82
#